data_AF-A0A356SDS0-F1
#
_entry.id   AF-A0A356SDS0-F1
#
_cell.length_a   1.000
_cell.length_b   1.000
_cell.length_c   1.000
_cell.angle_alpha   90.00
_cell.angle_beta   90.00
_cell.angle_gamma   90.00
#
_symmetry.space_group_name_H-M   'P 1'
#
loop_
_entity.id
_entity.type
_entity.pdbx_description
1 polymer ?
#
loop_
_entity_poly.entity_id
_entity_poly.type
_entity_poly.pdbx_seq_one_letter_code
_entity_poly.pdbx_strand_id
1 'polypeptide(L)'
;MLTDLSIRDYAIAQRLDIELHSGMTCVTGETGAGKSIMLDALGLCIGDRADAKAVRAGADRAEISALFSVEQLPLAQAWLEQAALLQGHECLIRRTLTADGRSRAFINGTPATLSQCAELGALLVDLHSQHAHQSLMRRSVQRDLLDAFAGSADEAKAVAEEATAIRALQQELDTLRSASNELAERRDLLNYQIDELSELSLGDTELEVLESDQSLLSNASWIMETVHDIAEHCASLSDQLRSSVSTLNDDRLGSKIGDSRELVASSQIQLEEAAAELRRFLDGIDLDPQRLSEVEARLD
;
A
#
# COMPACT_ATOMS: atom_id res chain seq x y z
N MET A 1 -26.76 -38.08 -17.01
CA MET A 1 -27.53 -39.11 -16.28
C MET A 1 -26.61 -39.85 -15.32
N LEU A 2 -27.02 -40.06 -14.08
CA LEU A 2 -26.28 -40.90 -13.12
C LEU A 2 -26.34 -42.37 -13.56
N THR A 3 -25.18 -43.00 -13.78
CA THR A 3 -25.07 -44.42 -14.19
C THR A 3 -24.66 -45.30 -13.02
N ASP A 4 -23.78 -44.82 -12.15
CA ASP A 4 -23.24 -45.61 -11.05
C ASP A 4 -23.12 -44.78 -9.78
N LEU A 5 -23.46 -45.38 -8.65
CA LEU A 5 -23.24 -44.80 -7.32
C LEU A 5 -22.58 -45.86 -6.42
N SER A 6 -21.37 -45.56 -5.97
CA SER A 6 -20.60 -46.37 -5.02
C SER A 6 -20.43 -45.61 -3.72
N ILE A 7 -20.83 -46.22 -2.61
CA ILE A 7 -20.72 -45.69 -1.25
C ILE A 7 -19.95 -46.68 -0.38
N ARG A 8 -18.93 -46.19 0.33
CA ARG A 8 -18.13 -46.97 1.26
C ARG A 8 -18.06 -46.28 2.62
N ASP A 9 -18.31 -47.05 3.67
CA ASP A 9 -18.16 -46.66 5.07
C ASP A 9 -18.88 -45.34 5.45
N TYR A 10 -20.06 -45.11 4.89
CA TYR A 10 -20.89 -43.92 5.11
C TYR A 10 -22.15 -44.26 5.90
N ALA A 11 -22.43 -43.51 6.96
CA ALA A 11 -23.50 -43.76 7.93
C ALA A 11 -23.47 -45.22 8.43
N ILE A 12 -24.51 -46.01 8.15
CA ILE A 12 -24.56 -47.44 8.50
C ILE A 12 -24.06 -48.36 7.37
N ALA A 13 -23.88 -47.83 6.16
CA ALA A 13 -23.49 -48.62 4.99
C ALA A 13 -21.97 -48.88 4.98
N GLN A 14 -21.58 -50.15 4.99
CA GLN A 14 -20.19 -50.54 4.79
C GLN A 14 -19.82 -50.46 3.30
N ARG A 15 -20.69 -50.98 2.44
CA ARG A 15 -20.54 -50.94 0.99
C ARG A 15 -21.92 -50.96 0.34
N LEU A 16 -22.15 -50.05 -0.59
CA LEU A 16 -23.34 -50.00 -1.44
C LEU A 16 -22.88 -49.61 -2.84
N ASP A 17 -23.11 -50.48 -3.81
CA ASP A 17 -22.86 -50.22 -5.23
C ASP A 17 -24.19 -50.36 -5.96
N ILE A 18 -24.59 -49.33 -6.71
CA ILE A 18 -25.85 -49.31 -7.47
C ILE A 18 -25.54 -48.87 -8.90
N GLU A 19 -25.95 -49.71 -9.85
CA GLU A 19 -26.03 -49.38 -11.27
C GLU A 19 -27.45 -48.89 -11.60
N LEU A 20 -27.54 -47.78 -12.32
CA LEU A 20 -28.77 -47.11 -12.68
C LEU A 20 -28.92 -47.09 -14.20
N HIS A 21 -30.16 -47.28 -14.66
CA HIS A 21 -30.51 -47.28 -16.07
C HIS A 21 -31.44 -46.11 -16.40
N SER A 22 -31.48 -45.76 -17.68
CA SER A 22 -32.28 -44.63 -18.16
C SER A 22 -33.76 -44.84 -17.90
N GLY A 23 -34.47 -43.78 -17.52
CA GLY A 23 -35.90 -43.80 -17.23
C GLY A 23 -36.17 -43.79 -15.73
N MET A 24 -37.22 -44.49 -15.31
CA MET A 24 -37.68 -44.49 -13.93
C MET A 24 -37.05 -45.64 -13.15
N THR A 25 -36.23 -45.32 -12.15
CA THR A 25 -35.76 -46.28 -11.15
C THR A 25 -36.52 -46.08 -9.84
N CYS A 26 -37.10 -47.15 -9.30
CA CYS A 26 -37.79 -47.12 -8.01
C CYS A 26 -37.00 -47.92 -6.97
N VAL A 27 -36.60 -47.28 -5.87
CA VAL A 27 -35.93 -47.93 -4.75
C VAL A 27 -36.93 -48.08 -3.60
N THR A 28 -37.23 -49.33 -3.23
CA THR A 28 -38.15 -49.68 -2.14
C THR A 28 -37.41 -50.41 -1.02
N GLY A 29 -37.93 -50.34 0.21
CA GLY A 29 -37.36 -51.06 1.36
C GLY A 29 -38.23 -50.93 2.60
N GLU A 30 -37.90 -51.72 3.63
CA GLU A 30 -38.70 -51.84 4.86
C GLU A 30 -38.54 -50.66 5.82
N THR A 31 -37.31 -50.12 5.97
CA THR A 31 -36.98 -49.15 7.03
C THR A 31 -36.59 -47.76 6.51
N GLY A 32 -36.69 -47.49 5.20
CA GLY A 32 -36.39 -46.18 4.60
C GLY A 32 -34.92 -45.71 4.66
N ALA A 33 -34.11 -46.32 5.53
CA ALA A 33 -32.72 -45.94 5.78
C ALA A 33 -31.84 -46.03 4.53
N GLY A 34 -31.97 -47.10 3.74
CA GLY A 34 -31.17 -47.27 2.51
C GLY A 34 -31.42 -46.18 1.47
N LYS A 35 -32.66 -45.72 1.34
CA LYS A 35 -33.03 -44.64 0.41
C LYS A 35 -32.44 -43.30 0.86
N SER A 36 -32.60 -42.96 2.14
CA SER A 36 -32.05 -41.69 2.67
C SER A 36 -30.53 -41.67 2.59
N ILE A 37 -29.85 -42.77 2.95
CA ILE A 37 -28.39 -42.89 2.83
C ILE A 37 -27.93 -42.65 1.40
N MET A 38 -28.62 -43.23 0.41
CA MET A 38 -28.31 -43.05 -1.00
C MET A 38 -28.45 -41.58 -1.42
N LEU A 39 -29.56 -40.93 -1.08
CA LEU A 39 -29.82 -39.53 -1.45
C LEU A 39 -28.86 -38.57 -0.74
N ASP A 40 -28.61 -38.77 0.54
CA ASP A 40 -27.69 -37.94 1.34
C ASP A 40 -26.25 -38.09 0.83
N ALA A 41 -25.82 -39.31 0.50
CA ALA A 41 -24.51 -39.55 -0.08
C ALA A 41 -24.36 -38.90 -1.47
N LEU A 42 -25.40 -38.99 -2.31
CA LEU A 42 -25.39 -38.34 -3.62
C LEU A 42 -25.32 -36.82 -3.46
N GLY A 43 -26.13 -36.22 -2.59
CA GLY A 43 -26.08 -34.79 -2.24
C GLY A 43 -24.69 -34.34 -1.79
N LEU A 44 -24.08 -35.13 -0.90
CA LEU A 44 -22.72 -34.90 -0.43
C LEU A 44 -21.67 -35.00 -1.54
N CYS A 45 -21.83 -35.91 -2.49
CA CYS A 45 -20.97 -36.04 -3.65
C CYS A 45 -21.02 -34.78 -4.53
N ILE A 46 -22.23 -34.25 -4.73
CA ILE A 46 -22.50 -33.10 -5.61
C ILE A 46 -22.43 -31.73 -4.90
N GLY A 47 -21.79 -31.64 -3.73
CA GLY A 47 -21.42 -30.36 -3.12
C GLY A 47 -22.10 -30.00 -1.80
N ASP A 48 -23.01 -30.83 -1.29
CA ASP A 48 -23.60 -30.58 0.03
C ASP A 48 -22.53 -30.59 1.15
N ARG A 49 -22.86 -29.92 2.26
CA ARG A 49 -21.99 -29.86 3.43
C ARG A 49 -21.94 -31.22 4.12
N ALA A 50 -20.73 -31.61 4.48
CA ALA A 50 -20.48 -32.84 5.21
C ALA A 50 -20.55 -32.62 6.72
N ASP A 51 -21.21 -33.52 7.43
CA ASP A 51 -21.06 -33.69 8.87
C ASP A 51 -19.99 -34.76 9.13
N ALA A 52 -19.05 -34.51 10.04
CA ALA A 52 -18.02 -35.48 10.44
C ALA A 52 -18.65 -36.77 11.02
N LYS A 53 -19.88 -36.69 11.56
CA LYS A 53 -20.66 -37.85 12.03
C LYS A 53 -21.12 -38.77 10.91
N ALA A 54 -20.91 -38.41 9.65
CA ALA A 54 -21.31 -39.21 8.51
C ALA A 54 -20.36 -40.39 8.23
N VAL A 55 -19.14 -40.40 8.80
CA VAL A 55 -18.25 -41.57 8.71
C VAL A 55 -18.74 -42.69 9.62
N ARG A 56 -18.83 -43.91 9.08
CA ARG A 56 -19.30 -45.09 9.83
C ARG A 56 -18.43 -45.33 11.07
N ALA A 57 -19.07 -45.67 12.19
CA ALA A 57 -18.37 -45.98 13.43
C ALA A 57 -17.37 -47.14 13.23
N GLY A 58 -16.10 -46.91 13.60
CA GLY A 58 -15.01 -47.87 13.44
C GLY A 58 -14.28 -47.81 12.09
N ALA A 59 -14.65 -46.89 11.19
CA ALA A 59 -13.92 -46.63 9.95
C ALA A 59 -13.13 -45.31 10.03
N ASP A 60 -11.96 -45.28 9.41
CA ASP A 60 -11.10 -44.08 9.38
C ASP A 60 -11.57 -43.05 8.34
N ARG A 61 -12.25 -43.51 7.29
CA ARG A 61 -12.71 -42.70 6.15
C ARG A 61 -13.99 -43.26 5.53
N ALA A 62 -14.78 -42.37 4.93
CA ALA A 62 -15.89 -42.68 4.04
C ALA A 62 -15.57 -42.21 2.61
N GLU A 63 -16.03 -42.92 1.59
CA GLU A 63 -15.81 -42.60 0.19
C GLU A 63 -17.11 -42.77 -0.60
N ILE A 64 -17.48 -41.73 -1.35
CA ILE A 64 -18.66 -41.72 -2.21
C ILE A 64 -18.22 -41.34 -3.61
N SER A 65 -18.61 -42.14 -4.60
CA SER A 65 -18.32 -41.91 -6.01
C SER A 65 -19.59 -42.02 -6.83
N ALA A 66 -19.85 -41.02 -7.66
CA ALA A 66 -20.99 -40.95 -8.57
C ALA A 66 -20.49 -40.78 -10.01
N LEU A 67 -20.83 -41.72 -10.88
CA LEU A 67 -20.50 -41.67 -12.30
C LEU A 67 -21.71 -41.17 -13.09
N PHE A 68 -21.48 -40.18 -13.94
CA PHE A 68 -22.50 -39.60 -14.79
C PHE A 68 -22.12 -39.74 -16.25
N SER A 69 -23.05 -40.18 -17.09
CA SER A 69 -22.99 -39.93 -18.53
C SER A 69 -23.40 -38.48 -18.81
N VAL A 70 -22.50 -37.72 -19.44
CA VAL A 70 -22.72 -36.31 -19.83
C VAL A 70 -23.04 -36.14 -21.31
N GLU A 71 -23.19 -37.22 -22.06
CA GLU A 71 -23.42 -37.20 -23.52
C GLU A 71 -24.58 -36.27 -23.94
N GLN A 72 -25.70 -36.30 -23.20
CA GLN A 72 -26.90 -35.52 -23.48
C GLN A 72 -27.00 -34.23 -22.63
N LEU A 73 -25.90 -33.81 -22.00
CA LEU A 73 -25.86 -32.66 -21.08
C LEU A 73 -24.85 -31.60 -21.58
N PRO A 74 -25.20 -30.80 -22.61
CA PRO A 74 -24.26 -29.87 -23.24
C PRO A 74 -23.74 -28.79 -22.28
N LEU A 75 -24.56 -28.34 -21.33
CA LEU A 75 -24.14 -27.36 -20.31
C LEU A 75 -23.09 -27.95 -19.35
N ALA A 76 -23.24 -29.22 -18.96
CA ALA A 76 -22.27 -29.90 -18.11
C ALA A 76 -20.96 -30.16 -18.87
N GLN A 77 -21.04 -30.53 -20.15
CA GLN A 77 -19.86 -30.67 -21.01
C GLN A 77 -19.09 -29.35 -21.15
N ALA A 78 -19.79 -28.26 -21.47
CA ALA A 78 -19.18 -26.93 -21.60
C ALA A 78 -18.50 -26.48 -20.29
N TRP A 79 -19.14 -26.71 -19.14
CA TRP A 79 -18.55 -26.41 -17.84
C TRP A 79 -17.28 -27.25 -17.60
N LEU A 80 -17.32 -28.55 -17.90
CA LEU A 80 -16.17 -29.46 -17.75
C LEU A 80 -15.02 -29.07 -18.69
N GLU A 81 -15.31 -28.64 -19.92
CA GLU A 81 -14.30 -28.14 -20.87
C GLU A 81 -13.63 -26.86 -20.38
N GLN A 82 -14.41 -25.89 -19.91
CA GLN A 82 -13.91 -24.63 -19.36
C GLN A 82 -13.03 -24.87 -18.13
N ALA A 83 -13.37 -25.85 -17.30
CA ALA A 83 -12.58 -26.25 -16.14
C ALA A 83 -11.37 -27.14 -16.49
N ALA A 84 -11.19 -27.52 -17.77
CA ALA A 84 -10.19 -28.49 -18.24
C ALA A 84 -10.30 -29.87 -17.55
N LEU A 85 -11.53 -30.30 -17.27
CA LEU A 85 -11.88 -31.55 -16.59
C LEU A 85 -12.64 -32.54 -17.48
N LEU A 86 -12.97 -32.20 -18.72
CA LEU A 86 -13.70 -33.09 -19.62
C LEU A 86 -12.87 -34.35 -19.97
N GLN A 87 -13.46 -35.52 -19.76
CA GLN A 87 -12.87 -36.82 -20.13
C GLN A 87 -13.91 -37.66 -20.87
N GLY A 88 -13.98 -37.47 -22.21
CA GLY A 88 -14.96 -38.16 -23.04
C GLY A 88 -16.40 -37.76 -22.68
N HIS A 89 -17.29 -38.74 -22.54
CA HIS A 89 -18.71 -38.52 -22.23
C HIS A 89 -19.10 -38.96 -20.81
N GLU A 90 -18.11 -39.14 -19.94
CA GLU A 90 -18.32 -39.54 -18.55
C GLU A 90 -17.76 -38.48 -17.59
N CYS A 91 -18.42 -38.36 -16.45
CA CYS A 91 -18.02 -37.48 -15.36
C CYS A 91 -18.10 -38.26 -14.05
N LEU A 92 -16.95 -38.54 -13.45
CA LEU A 92 -16.81 -39.15 -12.15
C LEU A 92 -16.62 -38.06 -11.10
N ILE A 93 -17.60 -37.91 -10.21
CA ILE A 93 -17.45 -37.08 -9.02
C ILE A 93 -17.17 -38.00 -7.84
N ARG A 94 -16.15 -37.67 -7.06
CA ARG A 94 -15.76 -38.44 -5.89
C ARG A 94 -15.54 -37.55 -4.68
N ARG A 95 -16.12 -37.93 -3.55
CA ARG A 95 -16.00 -37.25 -2.26
C ARG A 95 -15.42 -38.22 -1.24
N THR A 96 -14.38 -37.79 -0.53
CA THR A 96 -13.79 -38.53 0.59
C THR A 96 -13.94 -37.71 1.86
N LEU A 97 -14.37 -38.36 2.94
CA LEU A 97 -14.46 -37.80 4.28
C LEU A 97 -13.61 -38.62 5.23
N THR A 98 -12.88 -37.97 6.12
CA THR A 98 -12.13 -38.63 7.19
C THR A 98 -12.81 -38.38 8.54
N ALA A 99 -12.59 -39.29 9.50
CA ALA A 99 -13.21 -39.21 10.83
C ALA A 99 -12.81 -37.93 11.61
N ASP A 100 -11.71 -37.28 11.23
CA ASP A 100 -11.26 -35.99 11.75
C ASP A 100 -12.02 -34.78 11.15
N GLY A 101 -12.99 -35.03 10.27
CA GLY A 101 -13.84 -34.00 9.65
C GLY A 101 -13.26 -33.37 8.38
N ARG A 102 -12.09 -33.81 7.89
CA ARG A 102 -11.58 -33.30 6.60
C ARG A 102 -12.36 -33.89 5.44
N SER A 103 -12.68 -33.04 4.47
CA SER A 103 -13.37 -33.43 3.24
C SER A 103 -12.50 -33.09 2.03
N ARG A 104 -12.45 -34.00 1.07
CA ARG A 104 -11.80 -33.79 -0.23
C ARG A 104 -12.76 -34.18 -1.33
N ALA A 105 -12.78 -33.40 -2.40
CA ALA A 105 -13.58 -33.68 -3.58
C ALA A 105 -12.67 -33.81 -4.80
N PHE A 106 -13.10 -34.62 -5.75
CA PHE A 106 -12.40 -34.88 -7.00
C PHE A 106 -13.43 -34.94 -8.13
N ILE A 107 -13.06 -34.40 -9.29
CA ILE A 107 -13.82 -34.50 -10.54
C ILE A 107 -12.86 -35.10 -11.56
N ASN A 108 -13.23 -36.24 -12.15
CA ASN A 108 -12.43 -36.96 -13.15
C ASN A 108 -10.96 -37.22 -12.70
N GLY A 109 -10.80 -37.50 -11.40
CA GLY A 109 -9.51 -37.78 -10.76
C GLY A 109 -8.74 -36.54 -10.29
N THR A 110 -9.11 -35.35 -10.73
CA THR A 110 -8.46 -34.08 -10.35
C THR A 110 -9.08 -33.51 -9.07
N PRO A 111 -8.29 -33.01 -8.10
CA PRO A 111 -8.81 -32.33 -6.92
C PRO A 111 -9.71 -31.14 -7.30
N ALA A 112 -10.88 -31.05 -6.69
CA ALA A 112 -11.85 -29.99 -6.95
C ALA A 112 -12.33 -29.34 -5.63
N THR A 113 -12.75 -28.09 -5.72
CA THR A 113 -13.37 -27.37 -4.60
C THR A 113 -14.83 -27.78 -4.42
N LEU A 114 -15.39 -27.51 -3.24
CA LEU A 114 -16.82 -27.76 -2.99
C LEU A 114 -17.73 -26.88 -3.85
N SER A 115 -17.31 -25.66 -4.17
CA SER A 115 -18.06 -24.77 -5.08
C SER A 115 -18.16 -25.39 -6.46
N GLN A 116 -17.04 -25.89 -7.00
CA GLN A 116 -17.00 -26.56 -8.29
C GLN A 116 -17.89 -27.80 -8.32
N CYS A 117 -17.88 -28.62 -7.27
CA CYS A 117 -18.78 -29.76 -7.17
C CYS A 117 -20.26 -29.35 -7.08
N ALA A 118 -20.58 -28.27 -6.38
CA ALA A 118 -21.95 -27.75 -6.25
C ALA A 118 -22.48 -27.14 -7.56
N GLU A 119 -21.63 -26.39 -8.27
CA GLU A 119 -21.93 -25.81 -9.58
C GLU A 119 -22.19 -26.90 -10.61
N LEU A 120 -21.28 -27.87 -10.72
CA LEU A 120 -21.45 -29.02 -11.62
C LEU A 120 -22.62 -29.90 -11.19
N GLY A 121 -22.79 -30.12 -9.89
CA GLY A 121 -23.89 -30.88 -9.31
C GLY A 121 -25.26 -30.37 -9.73
N ALA A 122 -25.45 -29.05 -9.71
CA ALA A 122 -26.68 -28.39 -10.15
C ALA A 122 -26.99 -28.58 -11.65
N LEU A 123 -25.98 -28.88 -12.47
CA LEU A 123 -26.15 -29.20 -13.90
C LEU A 123 -26.44 -30.68 -14.14
N LEU A 124 -26.06 -31.56 -13.20
CA LEU A 124 -26.14 -33.01 -13.35
C LEU A 124 -27.36 -33.63 -12.68
N VAL A 125 -27.79 -33.11 -11.53
CA VAL A 125 -28.83 -33.71 -10.69
C VAL A 125 -29.71 -32.62 -10.05
N ASP A 126 -31.02 -32.84 -10.05
CA ASP A 126 -31.98 -32.05 -9.27
C ASP A 126 -32.60 -32.91 -8.16
N LEU A 127 -32.11 -32.74 -6.92
CA LEU A 127 -32.51 -33.53 -5.75
C LEU A 127 -33.73 -32.93 -5.05
N HIS A 128 -34.83 -33.67 -5.04
CA HIS A 128 -36.06 -33.30 -4.35
C HIS A 128 -36.26 -34.18 -3.11
N SER A 129 -35.93 -33.66 -1.93
CA SER A 129 -36.10 -34.35 -0.64
C SER A 129 -36.67 -33.40 0.43
N GLN A 130 -37.01 -33.94 1.60
CA GLN A 130 -37.56 -33.18 2.72
C GLN A 130 -36.57 -32.12 3.28
N HIS A 131 -35.27 -32.25 2.97
CA HIS A 131 -34.20 -31.33 3.40
C HIS A 131 -33.36 -30.75 2.25
N ALA A 132 -33.64 -31.09 0.98
CA ALA A 132 -32.82 -30.70 -0.16
C ALA A 132 -33.25 -29.37 -0.81
N HIS A 133 -32.26 -28.70 -1.42
CA HIS A 133 -32.39 -27.49 -2.21
C HIS A 133 -33.46 -27.63 -3.29
N GLN A 134 -34.66 -27.11 -3.07
CA GLN A 134 -35.67 -27.04 -4.12
C GLN A 134 -35.20 -26.02 -5.17
N SER A 135 -34.65 -26.49 -6.28
CA SER A 135 -34.25 -25.64 -7.43
C SER A 135 -35.42 -24.73 -7.84
N LEU A 136 -36.63 -25.28 -7.86
CA LEU A 136 -37.89 -24.57 -8.13
C LEU A 136 -38.28 -23.51 -7.09
N MET A 137 -37.68 -23.47 -5.91
CA MET A 137 -37.89 -22.41 -4.91
C MET A 137 -36.87 -21.28 -5.01
N ARG A 138 -35.84 -21.43 -5.87
CA ARG A 138 -34.89 -20.34 -6.12
C ARG A 138 -35.57 -19.29 -6.98
N ARG A 139 -35.53 -18.03 -6.51
CA ARG A 139 -36.16 -16.90 -7.22
C ARG A 139 -35.66 -16.74 -8.65
N SER A 140 -34.38 -17.02 -8.90
CA SER A 140 -33.80 -17.00 -10.25
C SER A 140 -34.47 -18.02 -11.15
N VAL A 141 -34.57 -19.29 -10.72
CA VAL A 141 -35.21 -20.37 -11.49
C VAL A 141 -36.69 -20.08 -11.72
N GLN A 142 -37.40 -19.56 -10.71
CA GLN A 142 -38.80 -19.16 -10.87
C GLN A 142 -38.99 -18.05 -11.90
N ARG A 143 -38.11 -17.04 -11.90
CA ARG A 143 -38.12 -15.97 -12.88
C ARG A 143 -37.79 -16.51 -14.27
N ASP A 144 -36.74 -17.30 -14.41
CA ASP A 144 -36.33 -17.85 -15.70
C ASP A 144 -37.44 -18.74 -16.30
N LEU A 145 -38.17 -19.50 -15.46
CA LEU A 145 -39.37 -20.24 -15.87
C LEU A 145 -40.52 -19.32 -16.31
N LEU A 146 -40.74 -18.20 -15.60
CA LEU A 146 -41.77 -17.23 -15.95
C LEU A 146 -41.42 -16.50 -17.26
N ASP A 147 -40.17 -16.10 -17.45
CA ASP A 147 -39.67 -15.44 -18.66
C ASP A 147 -39.77 -16.40 -19.86
N ALA A 148 -39.42 -17.69 -19.67
CA ALA A 148 -39.61 -18.70 -20.69
C ALA A 148 -41.10 -18.93 -21.02
N PHE A 149 -41.98 -18.97 -20.01
CA PHE A 149 -43.42 -19.10 -20.22
C PHE A 149 -44.03 -17.89 -20.95
N ALA A 150 -43.56 -16.68 -20.63
CA ALA A 150 -43.98 -15.44 -21.29
C ALA A 150 -43.37 -15.27 -22.69
N GLY A 151 -42.39 -16.09 -23.08
CA GLY A 151 -41.63 -15.93 -24.31
C GLY A 151 -40.69 -14.72 -24.29
N SER A 152 -40.37 -14.19 -23.10
CA SER A 152 -39.59 -12.96 -22.90
C SER A 152 -38.10 -13.20 -22.67
N ALA A 153 -37.60 -14.37 -23.05
CA ALA A 153 -36.20 -14.77 -22.81
C ALA A 153 -35.21 -13.87 -23.56
N ASP A 154 -35.55 -13.44 -24.78
CA ASP A 154 -34.71 -12.57 -25.60
C ASP A 154 -34.67 -11.15 -25.02
N GLU A 155 -35.80 -10.61 -24.56
CA GLU A 155 -35.88 -9.32 -23.88
C GLU A 155 -35.13 -9.34 -22.55
N ALA A 156 -35.28 -10.42 -21.76
CA ALA A 156 -34.55 -10.59 -20.51
C ALA A 156 -33.03 -10.61 -20.75
N LYS A 157 -32.58 -11.26 -21.83
CA LYS A 157 -31.18 -11.28 -22.25
C LYS A 157 -30.69 -9.89 -22.66
N ALA A 158 -31.45 -9.16 -23.48
CA ALA A 158 -31.11 -7.80 -23.90
C ALA A 158 -30.98 -6.85 -22.68
N VAL A 159 -31.90 -6.95 -21.71
CA VAL A 159 -31.82 -6.17 -20.46
C VAL A 159 -30.58 -6.56 -19.65
N ALA A 160 -30.21 -7.84 -19.59
CA ALA A 160 -29.02 -8.28 -18.89
C ALA A 160 -27.72 -7.75 -19.52
N GLU A 161 -27.65 -7.71 -20.85
CA GLU A 161 -26.52 -7.15 -21.59
C GLU A 161 -26.38 -5.64 -21.31
N GLU A 162 -27.46 -4.87 -21.44
CA GLU A 162 -27.47 -3.43 -21.13
C GLU A 162 -27.14 -3.14 -19.66
N ALA A 163 -27.69 -3.93 -18.73
CA ALA A 163 -27.37 -3.78 -17.30
C ALA A 163 -25.88 -4.04 -17.02
N THR A 164 -25.25 -4.95 -17.76
CA THR A 164 -23.81 -5.23 -17.64
C THR A 164 -23.00 -4.08 -18.20
N ALA A 165 -23.38 -3.52 -19.35
CA ALA A 165 -22.74 -2.34 -19.94
C ALA A 165 -22.84 -1.11 -19.02
N ILE A 166 -24.00 -0.86 -18.44
CA ILE A 166 -24.21 0.26 -17.49
C ILE A 166 -23.30 0.12 -16.27
N ARG A 167 -23.17 -1.08 -15.69
CA ARG A 167 -22.27 -1.29 -14.54
C ARG A 167 -20.80 -1.03 -14.90
N ALA A 168 -20.37 -1.46 -16.08
CA ALA A 168 -19.02 -1.20 -16.56
C ALA A 168 -18.76 0.31 -16.73
N LEU A 169 -19.69 1.02 -17.37
CA LEU A 169 -19.62 2.47 -17.55
C LEU A 169 -19.65 3.24 -16.23
N GLN A 170 -20.41 2.77 -15.23
CA GLN A 170 -20.43 3.36 -13.88
C GLN A 170 -19.06 3.21 -13.20
N GLN A 171 -18.44 2.03 -13.28
CA GLN A 171 -17.11 1.80 -12.75
C GLN A 171 -16.07 2.70 -13.43
N GLU A 172 -16.12 2.80 -14.76
CA GLU A 172 -15.23 3.68 -15.52
C GLU A 172 -15.41 5.15 -15.12
N LEU A 173 -16.66 5.62 -15.02
CA LEU A 173 -16.96 6.98 -14.59
C LEU A 173 -16.40 7.29 -13.20
N ASP A 174 -16.54 6.37 -12.25
CA ASP A 174 -16.03 6.56 -10.89
C ASP A 174 -14.50 6.63 -10.88
N THR A 175 -13.81 5.80 -11.68
CA THR A 175 -12.34 5.86 -11.81
C THR A 175 -11.85 7.17 -12.45
N LEU A 176 -12.56 7.69 -13.45
CA LEU A 176 -12.21 8.97 -14.08
C LEU A 176 -12.45 10.15 -13.13
N ARG A 177 -13.53 10.10 -12.34
CA ARG A 177 -13.82 11.11 -11.32
C ARG A 177 -12.75 11.15 -10.23
N SER A 178 -12.31 10.00 -9.72
CA SER A 178 -11.25 9.96 -8.71
C SER A 178 -9.93 10.52 -9.25
N ALA A 179 -9.55 10.14 -10.49
CA ALA A 179 -8.34 10.65 -11.12
C ALA A 179 -8.41 12.18 -11.37
N SER A 180 -9.57 12.70 -11.76
CA SER A 180 -9.76 14.14 -11.95
C SER A 180 -9.62 14.93 -10.65
N ASN A 181 -10.08 14.39 -9.51
CA ASN A 181 -9.94 15.06 -8.22
C ASN A 181 -8.48 15.10 -7.77
N GLU A 182 -7.74 14.00 -7.91
CA GLU A 182 -6.32 13.93 -7.57
C GLU A 182 -5.48 14.94 -8.40
N LEU A 183 -5.79 15.07 -9.69
CA LEU A 183 -5.15 16.06 -10.55
C LEU A 183 -5.47 17.50 -10.13
N ALA A 184 -6.69 17.78 -9.69
CA ALA A 184 -7.08 19.11 -9.20
C ALA A 184 -6.32 19.47 -7.92
N GLU A 185 -6.28 18.56 -6.93
CA GLU A 185 -5.52 18.76 -5.68
C GLU A 185 -4.02 18.96 -5.96
N ARG A 186 -3.44 18.16 -6.86
CA ARG A 186 -2.04 18.28 -7.26
C ARG A 186 -1.76 19.63 -7.92
N ARG A 187 -2.66 20.10 -8.78
CA ARG A 187 -2.54 21.40 -9.44
C ARG A 187 -2.59 22.54 -8.43
N ASP A 188 -3.52 22.48 -7.47
CA ASP A 188 -3.68 23.52 -6.46
C ASP A 188 -2.45 23.60 -5.55
N LEU A 189 -1.87 22.46 -5.15
CA LEU A 189 -0.60 22.43 -4.41
C LEU A 189 0.56 23.04 -5.21
N LEU A 190 0.69 22.69 -6.49
CA LEU A 190 1.76 23.23 -7.34
C LEU A 190 1.60 24.73 -7.56
N ASN A 191 0.37 25.22 -7.75
CA ASN A 191 0.11 26.64 -7.87
C ASN A 191 0.47 27.37 -6.58
N TYR A 192 0.07 26.83 -5.41
CA TYR A 192 0.47 27.40 -4.12
C TYR A 192 2.00 27.50 -3.98
N GLN A 193 2.74 26.45 -4.35
CA GLN A 193 4.22 26.45 -4.29
C GLN A 193 4.84 27.45 -5.27
N ILE A 194 4.26 27.59 -6.47
CA ILE A 194 4.71 28.58 -7.45
C ILE A 194 4.45 30.00 -6.92
N ASP A 195 3.28 30.24 -6.35
CA ASP A 195 2.91 31.54 -5.79
C ASP A 195 3.85 31.90 -4.63
N GLU A 196 4.12 30.98 -3.70
CA GLU A 196 5.06 31.14 -2.60
C GLU A 196 6.48 31.48 -3.08
N LEU A 197 7.00 30.73 -4.06
CA LEU A 197 8.31 31.01 -4.66
C LEU A 197 8.33 32.36 -5.41
N SER A 198 7.22 32.73 -6.06
CA SER A 198 7.10 34.00 -6.77
C SER A 198 7.05 35.20 -5.81
N GLU A 199 6.39 35.07 -4.66
CA GLU A 199 6.39 36.09 -3.60
C GLU A 199 7.80 36.25 -3.00
N LEU A 200 8.52 35.15 -2.80
CA LEU A 200 9.91 35.16 -2.36
C LEU A 200 10.83 35.90 -3.35
N SER A 201 10.57 35.81 -4.67
CA SER A 201 11.29 36.57 -5.71
C SER A 201 12.82 36.52 -5.56
N LEU A 202 13.37 35.33 -5.29
CA LEU A 202 14.79 35.14 -5.06
C LEU A 202 15.61 35.47 -6.32
N GLY A 203 16.63 36.31 -6.19
CA GLY A 203 17.62 36.55 -7.23
C GLY A 203 18.65 35.42 -7.31
N ASP A 204 19.20 35.17 -8.51
CA ASP A 204 20.16 34.07 -8.77
C ASP A 204 21.40 34.08 -7.84
N THR A 205 21.82 35.26 -7.38
CA THR A 205 22.99 35.43 -6.48
C THR A 205 22.63 36.13 -5.17
N GLU A 206 21.33 36.26 -4.85
CA GLU A 206 20.90 37.01 -3.67
C GLU A 206 21.41 36.39 -2.38
N LEU A 207 21.38 35.06 -2.27
CA LEU A 207 21.81 34.33 -1.08
C LEU A 207 23.31 34.48 -0.80
N GLU A 208 24.16 34.37 -1.82
CA GLU A 208 25.62 34.56 -1.70
C GLU A 208 25.96 35.98 -1.25
N VAL A 209 25.22 36.98 -1.73
CA VAL A 209 25.39 38.39 -1.32
C VAL A 209 24.93 38.58 0.13
N LEU A 210 23.77 38.05 0.51
CA LEU A 210 23.24 38.17 1.87
C LEU A 210 24.13 37.46 2.91
N GLU A 211 24.67 36.28 2.61
CA GLU A 211 25.61 35.57 3.50
C GLU A 211 26.92 36.36 3.67
N SER A 212 27.45 36.93 2.58
CA SER A 212 28.64 37.80 2.63
C SER A 212 28.40 39.05 3.48
N ASP A 213 27.25 39.71 3.27
CA ASP A 213 26.87 40.92 4.02
C ASP A 213 26.65 40.60 5.51
N GLN A 214 25.96 39.49 5.83
CA GLN A 214 25.77 39.03 7.21
C GLN A 214 27.11 38.76 7.89
N SER A 215 28.03 38.05 7.23
CA SER A 215 29.35 37.74 7.80
C SER A 215 30.16 39.01 8.09
N LEU A 216 30.09 40.01 7.21
CA LEU A 216 30.79 41.28 7.40
C LEU A 216 30.17 42.09 8.54
N LEU A 217 28.83 42.22 8.56
CA LEU A 217 28.09 43.01 9.54
C LEU A 217 28.09 42.36 10.93
N SER A 218 28.02 41.03 11.03
CA SER A 218 28.06 40.31 12.31
C SER A 218 29.43 40.42 12.99
N ASN A 219 30.51 40.47 12.19
CA ASN A 219 31.86 40.60 12.69
C ASN A 219 32.29 42.06 12.90
N ALA A 220 31.59 43.03 12.31
CA ALA A 220 31.93 44.45 12.41
C ALA A 220 31.99 44.94 13.86
N SER A 221 31.01 44.57 14.70
CA SER A 221 30.97 44.93 16.12
C SER A 221 32.18 44.40 16.90
N TRP A 222 32.54 43.12 16.68
CA TRP A 222 33.71 42.50 17.33
C TRP A 222 35.03 43.10 16.84
N ILE A 223 35.15 43.40 15.54
CA ILE A 223 36.31 44.06 14.94
C ILE A 223 36.49 45.46 15.54
N MET A 224 35.40 46.23 15.66
CA MET A 224 35.46 47.58 16.24
C MET A 224 35.89 47.58 17.70
N GLU A 225 35.29 46.71 18.53
CA GLU A 225 35.66 46.61 19.95
C GLU A 225 37.14 46.20 20.11
N THR A 226 37.56 45.18 19.36
CA THR A 226 38.95 44.68 19.41
C THR A 226 39.96 45.73 18.93
N VAL A 227 39.66 46.43 17.83
CA VAL A 227 40.55 47.46 17.28
C VAL A 227 40.58 48.70 18.18
N HIS A 228 39.45 49.08 18.78
CA HIS A 228 39.37 50.17 19.75
C HIS A 228 40.24 49.89 20.98
N ASP A 229 40.12 48.69 21.54
CA ASP A 229 40.93 48.27 22.66
C ASP A 229 42.42 48.30 22.31
N ILE A 230 42.83 47.75 21.17
CA ILE A 230 44.24 47.75 20.75
C ILE A 230 44.75 49.19 20.54
N ALA A 231 43.95 50.07 19.93
CA ALA A 231 44.32 51.47 19.72
C ALA A 231 44.55 52.21 21.05
N GLU A 232 43.71 51.99 22.06
CA GLU A 232 43.87 52.56 23.40
C GLU A 232 45.11 52.00 24.12
N HIS A 233 45.38 50.69 24.00
CA HIS A 233 46.60 50.09 24.53
C HIS A 233 47.86 50.68 23.89
N CYS A 234 47.88 50.85 22.55
CA CYS A 234 49.00 51.47 21.84
C CYS A 234 49.21 52.93 22.28
N ALA A 235 48.14 53.70 22.47
CA ALA A 235 48.23 55.09 22.94
C ALA A 235 48.80 55.16 24.38
N SER A 236 48.30 54.32 25.28
CA SER A 236 48.78 54.25 26.68
C SER A 236 50.27 53.85 26.76
N LEU A 237 50.68 52.85 25.98
CA LEU A 237 52.09 52.43 25.90
C LEU A 237 52.97 53.52 25.30
N SER A 238 52.49 54.26 24.29
CA SER A 238 53.22 55.41 23.72
C SER A 238 53.44 56.51 24.76
N ASP A 239 52.44 56.83 25.58
CA ASP A 239 52.57 57.82 26.67
C ASP A 239 53.57 57.37 27.76
N GLN A 240 53.56 56.08 28.11
CA GLN A 240 54.55 55.52 29.05
C GLN A 240 55.97 55.57 28.47
N LEU A 241 56.14 55.23 27.18
CA LEU A 241 57.43 55.36 26.51
C LEU A 241 57.86 56.81 26.38
N ARG A 242 56.94 57.76 26.14
CA ARG A 242 57.23 59.20 26.11
C ARG A 242 57.81 59.69 27.43
N SER A 243 57.25 59.25 28.55
CA SER A 243 57.81 59.56 29.88
C SER A 243 59.20 58.92 30.10
N SER A 244 59.40 57.70 29.59
CA SER A 244 60.66 56.97 29.65
C SER A 244 61.74 57.64 28.80
N VAL A 245 61.42 58.07 27.59
CA VAL A 245 62.30 58.86 26.70
C VAL A 245 62.69 60.18 27.38
N SER A 246 61.75 60.87 28.03
CA SER A 246 62.05 62.10 28.76
C SER A 246 63.03 61.88 29.92
N THR A 247 62.97 60.74 30.60
CA THR A 247 63.89 60.40 31.70
C THR A 247 65.24 59.94 31.17
N LEU A 248 65.25 59.20 30.06
CA LEU A 248 66.48 58.79 29.37
C LEU A 248 67.22 59.97 28.73
N ASN A 249 66.55 61.11 28.52
CA ASN A 249 67.14 62.36 28.05
C ASN A 249 67.89 63.15 29.14
N ASP A 250 67.97 62.66 30.39
CA ASP A 250 68.78 63.28 31.45
C ASP A 250 70.29 63.13 31.15
N ASP A 251 71.00 64.26 31.07
CA ASP A 251 72.44 64.35 30.78
C ASP A 251 73.33 63.58 31.78
N ARG A 252 72.79 63.21 32.95
CA ARG A 252 73.48 62.43 33.99
C ARG A 252 73.72 60.97 33.60
N LEU A 253 73.01 60.43 32.60
CA LEU A 253 73.07 59.02 32.22
C LEU A 253 74.29 58.65 31.34
N GLY A 254 75.01 59.65 30.80
CA GLY A 254 76.22 59.46 30.01
C GLY A 254 75.96 58.89 28.59
N SER A 255 76.99 58.91 27.74
CA SER A 255 76.88 58.58 26.31
C SER A 255 76.77 57.09 25.97
N LYS A 256 76.86 56.18 26.94
CA LYS A 256 76.83 54.72 26.71
C LYS A 256 75.42 54.15 26.40
N ILE A 257 74.37 54.96 26.53
CA ILE A 257 72.95 54.54 26.37
C ILE A 257 72.33 55.15 25.09
N GLY A 258 73.14 55.71 24.19
CA GLY A 258 72.66 56.36 22.95
C GLY A 258 71.79 55.46 22.08
N ASP A 259 72.26 54.25 21.77
CA ASP A 259 71.55 53.30 20.90
C ASP A 259 70.21 52.86 21.52
N SER A 260 70.19 52.62 22.84
CA SER A 260 68.94 52.25 23.55
C SER A 260 67.95 53.43 23.60
N ARG A 261 68.43 54.67 23.71
CA ARG A 261 67.57 55.87 23.64
C ARG A 261 66.88 56.00 22.29
N GLU A 262 67.62 55.79 21.22
CA GLU A 262 67.09 55.84 19.85
C GLU A 262 66.08 54.71 19.59
N LEU A 263 66.33 53.50 20.11
CA LEU A 263 65.38 52.38 20.04
C LEU A 263 64.08 52.65 20.80
N VAL A 264 64.15 53.25 21.99
CA VAL A 264 62.96 53.59 22.78
C VAL A 264 62.17 54.74 22.12
N ALA A 265 62.86 55.75 21.59
CA ALA A 265 62.22 56.86 20.89
C ALA A 265 61.55 56.42 19.57
N SER A 266 62.21 55.57 18.78
CA SER A 266 61.62 55.01 17.56
C SER A 266 60.41 54.11 17.86
N SER A 267 60.46 53.30 18.93
CA SER A 267 59.32 52.49 19.36
C SER A 267 58.13 53.35 19.80
N GLN A 268 58.38 54.49 20.45
CA GLN A 268 57.33 55.45 20.84
C GLN A 268 56.61 56.04 19.62
N ILE A 269 57.37 56.44 18.59
CA ILE A 269 56.83 56.95 17.33
C ILE A 269 56.00 55.87 16.61
N GLN A 270 56.53 54.63 16.53
CA GLN A 270 55.83 53.52 15.89
C GLN A 270 54.49 53.20 16.57
N LEU A 271 54.43 53.25 17.91
CA LEU A 271 53.17 53.03 18.64
C LEU A 271 52.17 54.16 18.45
N GLU A 272 52.63 55.41 18.36
CA GLU A 272 51.77 56.58 18.10
C GLU A 272 51.17 56.52 16.69
N GLU A 273 51.97 56.14 15.68
CA GLU A 273 51.50 55.92 14.31
C GLU A 273 50.50 54.76 14.22
N ALA A 274 50.79 53.63 14.87
CA ALA A 274 49.89 52.48 14.91
C ALA A 274 48.54 52.85 15.55
N ALA A 275 48.54 53.58 16.68
CA ALA A 275 47.30 54.03 17.31
C ALA A 275 46.50 54.98 16.39
N ALA A 276 47.16 55.87 15.67
CA ALA A 276 46.52 56.79 14.72
C ALA A 276 45.98 56.07 13.46
N GLU A 277 46.64 55.01 13.02
CA GLU A 277 46.16 54.17 11.92
C GLU A 277 44.92 53.35 12.33
N LEU A 278 44.95 52.72 13.50
CA LEU A 278 43.82 51.96 14.03
C LEU A 278 42.58 52.85 14.28
N ARG A 279 42.77 54.08 14.77
CA ARG A 279 41.66 55.05 14.91
C ARG A 279 41.07 55.46 13.57
N ARG A 280 41.90 55.71 12.55
CA ARG A 280 41.41 55.98 11.19
C ARG A 280 40.65 54.80 10.58
N PHE A 281 41.05 53.58 10.90
CA PHE A 281 40.33 52.38 10.49
C PHE A 281 38.95 52.30 11.16
N LEU A 282 38.84 52.60 12.46
CA LEU A 282 37.55 52.67 13.18
C LEU A 282 36.60 53.72 12.59
N ASP A 283 37.11 54.90 12.25
CA ASP A 283 36.31 55.98 11.64
C ASP A 283 35.75 55.61 10.25
N GLY A 284 36.32 54.58 9.60
CA GLY A 284 35.90 54.10 8.29
C GLY A 284 34.89 52.95 8.32
N ILE A 285 34.60 52.36 9.48
CA ILE A 285 33.61 51.29 9.60
C ILE A 285 32.27 51.91 9.99
N ASP A 286 31.33 51.94 9.04
CA ASP A 286 29.95 52.31 9.29
C ASP A 286 29.15 51.06 9.67
N LEU A 287 28.76 50.97 10.94
CA LEU A 287 27.83 49.95 11.40
C LEU A 287 26.43 50.44 11.05
N ASP A 288 25.75 49.72 10.17
CA ASP A 288 24.32 49.90 9.93
C ASP A 288 23.54 48.73 10.57
N PRO A 289 23.08 48.88 11.83
CA PRO A 289 22.29 47.85 12.52
C PRO A 289 20.95 47.57 11.84
N GLN A 290 20.38 48.55 11.14
CA GLN A 290 19.15 48.34 10.37
C GLN A 290 19.43 47.40 9.21
N ARG A 291 20.54 47.59 8.51
CA ARG A 291 20.94 46.71 7.40
C ARG A 291 21.18 45.27 7.84
N LEU A 292 21.82 45.04 8.99
CA LEU A 292 21.98 43.68 9.52
C LEU A 292 20.63 43.01 9.78
N SER A 293 19.68 43.73 10.38
CA SER A 293 18.34 43.19 10.64
C SER A 293 17.54 42.88 9.37
N GLU A 294 17.73 43.68 8.31
CA GLU A 294 17.11 43.43 6.99
C GLU A 294 17.66 42.16 6.34
N VAL A 295 18.99 41.96 6.44
CA VAL A 295 19.67 40.78 5.88
C VAL A 295 19.24 39.51 6.64
N GLU A 296 19.20 39.55 7.97
CA GLU A 296 18.75 38.43 8.80
C GLU A 296 17.27 38.08 8.52
N ALA A 297 16.39 39.09 8.45
CA ALA A 297 14.96 38.88 8.16
C ALA A 297 14.68 38.39 6.73
N ARG A 298 15.63 38.54 5.80
CA ARG A 298 15.53 38.04 4.43
C ARG A 298 16.11 36.64 4.26
N LEU A 299 17.03 36.24 5.14
CA LEU A 299 17.61 34.89 5.19
C LEU A 299 16.70 33.90 5.94
N ASP A 300 15.92 34.37 6.92
CA ASP A 300 14.89 33.61 7.65
C ASP A 300 13.65 33.29 6.79
#